data_AF-A0A7K3WG56-F1
#
_entry.id   AF-A0A7K3WG56-F1
#
_cell.length_a   1.000
_cell.length_b   1.000
_cell.length_c   1.000
_cell.angle_alpha   90.00
_cell.angle_beta   90.00
_cell.angle_gamma   90.00
#
_symmetry.space_group_name_H-M   'P 1'
#
loop_
_entity.id
_entity.type
_entity.pdbx_description
1 polymer ?
#
loop_
_entity_poly.entity_id
_entity_poly.type
_entity_poly.pdbx_seq_one_letter_code
_entity_poly.pdbx_strand_id
1 'polypeptide(L)'
;MGRPPLPVGTFGKIGFLLLPSGEIQARARFRDFDGRTRLVSKTGVSRAAAERALKTELPARRGPGGAGVITASSRVSALVEAWLAHHGWSTGTERTYRSVIRTSVLPAFGQLTL
;
A
#
# COMPACT_ATOMS: atom_id res chain seq x y z
N MET A 1 -21.10 -6.19 13.76
CA MET A 1 -19.92 -6.77 13.07
C MET A 1 -19.47 -5.79 11.99
N GLY A 2 -18.42 -5.02 12.25
CA GLY A 2 -17.91 -4.01 11.31
C GLY A 2 -17.20 -4.67 10.12
N ARG A 3 -17.38 -4.15 8.92
CA ARG A 3 -16.73 -4.66 7.71
C ARG A 3 -15.20 -4.59 7.88
N PRO A 4 -14.48 -5.72 7.82
CA PRO A 4 -13.02 -5.68 7.92
C PRO A 4 -12.44 -4.82 6.79
N PRO A 5 -11.41 -4.02 7.07
CA PRO A 5 -10.80 -3.15 6.07
C PRO A 5 -10.21 -3.99 4.93
N LEU A 6 -10.21 -3.46 3.70
CA LEU A 6 -9.59 -4.16 2.56
C LEU A 6 -8.13 -4.50 2.89
N PRO A 7 -7.63 -5.71 2.60
CA PRO A 7 -6.21 -6.00 2.72
C PRO A 7 -5.37 -5.07 1.84
N VAL A 8 -4.15 -4.73 2.29
CA VAL A 8 -3.22 -3.89 1.52
C VAL A 8 -2.89 -4.57 0.18
N GLY A 9 -2.86 -3.80 -0.90
CA GLY A 9 -2.64 -4.31 -2.26
C GLY A 9 -3.86 -4.99 -2.89
N THR A 10 -5.04 -4.91 -2.25
CA THR A 10 -6.29 -5.43 -2.83
C THR A 10 -7.22 -4.31 -3.28
N PHE A 11 -8.13 -4.65 -4.19
CA PHE A 11 -9.15 -3.76 -4.70
C PHE A 11 -10.55 -4.30 -4.42
N GLY A 12 -11.49 -3.39 -4.22
CA GLY A 12 -12.90 -3.73 -4.04
C GLY A 12 -13.59 -4.06 -5.37
N LYS A 13 -14.92 -4.18 -5.33
CA LYS A 13 -15.73 -4.42 -6.53
C LYS A 13 -15.44 -3.35 -7.60
N ILE A 14 -15.13 -3.80 -8.82
CA ILE A 14 -14.92 -2.92 -9.97
C ILE A 14 -16.30 -2.44 -10.46
N GLY A 15 -16.49 -1.12 -10.43
CA GLY A 15 -17.61 -0.44 -11.06
C GLY A 15 -17.25 -0.01 -12.48
N PHE A 16 -18.26 0.06 -13.35
CA PHE A 16 -18.10 0.52 -14.72
C PHE A 16 -18.99 1.74 -14.96
N LEU A 17 -18.49 2.70 -15.72
CA LEU A 17 -19.21 3.90 -16.12
C LEU A 17 -18.98 4.14 -17.62
N LEU A 18 -20.05 4.37 -18.38
CA LEU A 18 -19.94 4.81 -19.76
C LEU A 18 -19.66 6.32 -19.77
N LEU A 19 -18.58 6.73 -20.41
CA LEU A 19 -18.22 8.13 -20.56
C LEU A 19 -18.94 8.75 -21.77
N PRO A 20 -19.14 10.08 -21.79
CA PRO A 20 -19.69 10.78 -22.95
C PRO A 20 -18.88 10.60 -24.24
N SER A 21 -17.59 10.27 -24.12
CA SER A 21 -16.69 9.96 -25.24
C SER A 21 -16.95 8.60 -25.90
N GLY A 22 -17.86 7.78 -25.36
CA GLY A 22 -18.10 6.40 -25.80
C GLY A 22 -17.17 5.37 -25.17
N GLU A 23 -16.15 5.80 -24.41
CA GLU A 23 -15.26 4.90 -23.66
C GLU A 23 -15.91 4.37 -22.38
N ILE A 24 -15.45 3.21 -21.91
CA ILE A 24 -15.86 2.65 -20.63
C ILE A 24 -14.78 2.90 -19.60
N GLN A 25 -15.15 3.53 -18.49
CA GLN A 25 -14.30 3.68 -17.31
C GLN A 25 -14.55 2.54 -16.32
N ALA A 26 -13.51 1.76 -16.03
CA ALA A 26 -13.48 0.85 -14.89
C ALA A 26 -12.89 1.57 -13.68
N ARG A 27 -13.54 1.49 -12.52
CA ARG A 27 -13.09 2.11 -11.26
C ARG A 27 -13.19 1.16 -10.08
N ALA A 28 -12.21 1.17 -9.19
CA ALA A 28 -12.23 0.41 -7.95
C ALA A 28 -11.54 1.17 -6.82
N ARG A 29 -11.99 0.95 -5.58
CA ARG A 29 -11.25 1.39 -4.40
C ARG A 29 -10.09 0.41 -4.18
N PHE A 30 -8.88 0.93 -4.16
CA PHE A 30 -7.65 0.18 -3.94
C PHE A 30 -7.01 0.62 -2.64
N ARG A 31 -6.66 -0.32 -1.76
CA ARG A 31 -5.85 0.00 -0.59
C ARG A 31 -4.39 -0.08 -1.02
N ASP A 32 -3.83 1.10 -1.24
CA ASP A 32 -2.47 1.28 -1.72
C ASP A 32 -1.46 0.79 -0.67
N PHE A 33 -0.21 0.56 -1.08
CA PHE A 33 0.82 -0.03 -0.22
C PHE A 33 1.27 0.91 0.91
N ASP A 34 0.87 2.18 0.86
CA ASP A 34 0.98 3.17 1.94
C ASP A 34 -0.15 3.06 2.98
N GLY A 35 -1.05 2.07 2.84
CA GLY A 35 -2.19 1.84 3.71
C GLY A 35 -3.42 2.71 3.40
N ARG A 36 -3.33 3.67 2.49
CA ARG A 36 -4.44 4.58 2.14
C ARG A 36 -5.35 3.96 1.08
N THR A 37 -6.66 4.11 1.26
CA THR A 37 -7.64 3.66 0.25
C THR A 37 -7.90 4.78 -0.76
N ARG A 38 -7.53 4.57 -2.03
CA ARG A 38 -7.72 5.51 -3.13
C ARG A 38 -8.69 4.95 -4.17
N LEU A 39 -9.45 5.82 -4.83
CA LEU A 39 -10.25 5.42 -6.00
C LEU A 39 -9.33 5.44 -7.22
N VAL A 40 -9.14 4.28 -7.85
CA VAL A 40 -8.34 4.15 -9.08
C VAL A 40 -9.30 3.88 -10.23
N SER A 41 -9.09 4.57 -11.34
CA SER A 41 -9.88 4.38 -12.56
C SER A 41 -8.99 4.27 -13.79
N LYS A 42 -9.40 3.44 -14.75
CA LYS A 42 -8.83 3.35 -16.10
C LYS A 42 -9.95 3.30 -17.12
N THR A 43 -9.71 3.84 -18.30
CA THR A 43 -10.66 3.82 -19.41
C THR A 43 -10.23 2.82 -20.46
N GLY A 44 -11.17 2.42 -21.31
CA GLY A 44 -10.91 1.54 -22.44
C GLY A 44 -12.09 1.48 -23.39
N VAL A 45 -11.82 1.00 -24.60
CA VAL A 45 -12.81 0.88 -25.70
C VAL A 45 -13.92 -0.15 -25.44
N SER A 46 -13.73 -1.02 -24.44
CA SER A 46 -14.72 -2.00 -24.02
C SER A 46 -14.62 -2.25 -22.52
N ARG A 47 -15.66 -2.86 -21.94
CA ARG A 47 -15.70 -3.22 -20.52
C ARG A 47 -14.51 -4.09 -20.12
N ALA A 48 -14.21 -5.09 -20.95
CA ALA A 48 -13.08 -5.99 -20.73
C ALA A 48 -11.73 -5.26 -20.88
N ALA A 49 -11.60 -4.33 -21.84
CA ALA A 49 -10.38 -3.56 -22.02
C ALA A 49 -10.10 -2.64 -20.81
N ALA A 50 -11.12 -1.93 -20.34
CA ALA A 50 -11.03 -1.07 -19.17
C ALA A 50 -10.71 -1.86 -17.89
N GLU A 51 -11.33 -3.04 -17.72
CA GLU A 51 -11.04 -3.92 -16.59
C GLU A 51 -9.60 -4.44 -16.61
N ARG A 52 -9.11 -4.91 -17.76
CA ARG A 52 -7.72 -5.37 -17.91
C ARG A 52 -6.74 -4.23 -17.63
N ALA A 53 -6.97 -3.04 -18.19
CA ALA A 53 -6.14 -1.87 -17.95
C ALA A 53 -6.09 -1.50 -16.46
N LEU A 54 -7.23 -1.57 -15.77
CA LEU A 54 -7.30 -1.36 -14.33
C LEU A 54 -6.50 -2.44 -13.57
N LYS A 55 -6.69 -3.72 -13.90
CA LYS A 55 -5.99 -4.84 -13.24
C LYS A 55 -4.47 -4.82 -13.47
N THR A 56 -4.00 -4.33 -14.61
CA THR A 56 -2.56 -4.15 -14.89
C THR A 56 -1.97 -2.99 -14.09
N GLU A 57 -2.73 -1.92 -13.90
CA GLU A 57 -2.26 -0.73 -13.18
C GLU A 57 -2.13 -0.95 -11.67
N LEU A 58 -3.06 -1.69 -11.08
CA LEU A 58 -3.12 -1.86 -9.62
C LEU A 58 -1.81 -2.44 -9.02
N PRO A 59 -1.18 -3.47 -9.61
CA PRO A 59 0.14 -3.94 -9.20
C PRO A 59 1.28 -2.96 -9.53
N ALA A 60 1.18 -2.21 -10.65
CA ALA A 60 2.22 -1.28 -11.08
C ALA A 60 2.37 -0.06 -10.14
N ARG A 61 1.33 0.24 -9.34
CA ARG A 61 1.37 1.26 -8.26
C ARG A 61 2.32 0.92 -7.12
N ARG A 62 2.95 -0.25 -7.14
CA ARG A 62 4.07 -0.63 -6.27
C ARG A 62 5.32 0.19 -6.66
N GLY A 63 5.25 1.50 -6.45
CA GLY A 63 6.33 2.43 -6.77
C GLY A 63 7.53 2.26 -5.83
N PRO A 64 8.70 2.80 -6.22
CA PRO A 64 9.99 2.61 -5.55
C PRO A 64 10.09 3.18 -4.11
N GLY A 65 9.03 3.82 -3.60
CA GLY A 65 8.97 4.38 -2.24
C GLY A 65 8.30 3.50 -1.18
N GLY A 66 7.77 2.33 -1.56
CA GLY A 66 7.29 1.34 -0.59
C GLY A 66 8.37 0.28 -0.39
N ALA A 67 9.24 0.44 0.60
CA ALA A 67 10.32 -0.50 0.91
C ALA A 67 9.83 -1.96 0.78
N GLY A 68 10.38 -2.67 -0.20
CA GLY A 68 9.71 -3.72 -0.99
C GLY A 68 9.24 -5.01 -0.32
N VAL A 69 9.15 -5.11 1.01
CA VAL A 69 8.74 -6.34 1.71
C VAL A 69 7.83 -6.07 2.93
N ILE A 70 7.19 -4.90 3.00
CA ILE A 70 6.23 -4.61 4.06
C ILE A 70 4.80 -4.74 3.55
N THR A 71 4.06 -5.68 4.10
CA THR A 71 2.68 -6.03 3.79
C THR A 71 1.83 -5.96 5.07
N ALA A 72 0.51 -6.07 4.97
CA ALA A 72 -0.36 -6.12 6.15
C ALA A 72 -0.05 -7.31 7.09
N SER A 73 0.53 -8.40 6.56
CA SER A 73 0.99 -9.53 7.39
C SER A 73 2.41 -9.37 7.93
N SER A 74 3.12 -8.29 7.56
CA SER A 74 4.45 -8.03 8.07
C SER A 74 4.40 -7.57 9.52
N ARG A 75 5.39 -7.96 10.31
CA ARG A 75 5.55 -7.49 11.69
C ARG A 75 6.01 -6.04 11.72
N VAL A 76 5.62 -5.31 12.76
CA VAL A 76 6.11 -3.95 13.04
C VAL A 76 7.64 -3.93 13.13
N SER A 77 8.28 -4.99 13.63
CA SER A 77 9.74 -5.10 13.63
C SER A 77 10.36 -5.02 12.22
N ALA A 78 9.77 -5.69 11.23
CA ALA A 78 10.25 -5.64 9.86
C ALA A 78 10.07 -4.25 9.25
N LEU A 79 8.95 -3.58 9.55
CA LEU A 79 8.71 -2.19 9.11
C LEU A 79 9.76 -1.24 9.67
N VAL A 80 10.06 -1.36 10.97
CA VAL A 80 11.03 -0.53 11.67
C VAL A 80 12.44 -0.69 11.10
N GLU A 81 12.88 -1.93 10.83
CA GLU A 81 14.19 -2.17 10.21
C GLU A 81 14.27 -1.60 8.79
N ALA A 82 13.21 -1.76 7.99
CA ALA A 82 13.14 -1.18 6.65
C ALA A 82 13.19 0.36 6.68
N TRP A 83 12.53 0.98 7.68
CA TRP A 83 12.56 2.43 7.87
C TRP A 83 13.95 2.93 8.29
N LEU A 84 14.61 2.24 9.23
CA LEU A 84 15.96 2.57 9.67
C LEU A 84 16.98 2.49 8.53
N ALA A 85 16.86 1.50 7.64
CA ALA A 85 17.75 1.33 6.49
C ALA A 85 17.59 2.42 5.42
N HIS A 86 16.43 3.10 5.38
CA HIS A 86 16.15 4.12 4.37
C HIS A 86 16.61 5.53 4.77
N HIS A 87 17.01 5.74 6.03
CA HIS A 87 17.30 7.07 6.54
C HIS A 87 18.81 7.33 6.65
N GLY A 88 19.28 8.40 5.98
CA GLY A 88 20.67 8.84 6.00
C GLY A 88 20.96 9.82 7.14
N TRP A 89 20.95 9.33 8.37
CA TRP A 89 21.22 10.18 9.55
C TRP A 89 22.72 10.32 9.85
N SER A 90 23.07 11.34 10.64
CA SER A 90 24.37 11.38 11.30
C SER A 90 24.49 10.27 12.35
N THR A 91 25.70 9.76 12.55
CA THR A 91 26.00 8.57 13.38
C THR A 91 25.45 8.66 14.82
N GLY A 92 25.48 9.85 15.43
CA GLY A 92 24.97 10.08 16.79
C GLY A 92 23.44 10.03 16.89
N THR A 93 22.75 10.55 15.87
CA THR A 93 21.28 10.54 15.79
C THR A 93 20.78 9.13 15.52
N GLU A 94 21.40 8.40 14.60
CA GLU A 94 21.05 7.01 14.32
C GLU A 94 21.17 6.13 15.57
N ARG A 95 22.26 6.26 16.34
CA ARG A 95 22.46 5.49 17.57
C ARG A 95 21.34 5.71 18.58
N THR A 96 20.94 6.97 18.77
CA THR A 96 19.87 7.35 19.71
C THR A 96 18.53 6.76 19.28
N TYR A 97 18.17 6.92 18.00
CA TYR A 97 16.92 6.39 17.45
C TYR A 97 16.87 4.86 17.53
N ARG A 98 17.95 4.16 17.13
CA ARG A 98 18.05 2.70 17.26
C ARG A 98 17.90 2.24 18.70
N SER A 99 18.45 2.97 19.66
CA SER A 99 18.34 2.64 21.08
C SER A 99 16.89 2.74 21.59
N VAL A 100 16.20 3.84 21.29
CA VAL A 100 14.79 4.03 21.67
C VAL A 100 13.90 2.98 21.03
N ILE A 101 14.12 2.70 19.76
CA ILE A 101 13.38 1.68 19.03
C ILE A 101 13.56 0.29 19.66
N ARG A 102 14.81 -0.11 19.94
CA ARG A 102 15.11 -1.41 20.53
C ARG A 102 14.58 -1.56 21.95
N THR A 103 14.61 -0.49 22.74
CA THR A 103 14.32 -0.54 24.19
C THR A 103 12.84 -0.30 24.50
N SER A 104 12.16 0.50 23.68
CA SER A 104 10.78 0.92 23.96
C SER A 104 9.78 0.44 22.90
N VAL A 105 10.13 0.53 21.62
CA VAL A 105 9.17 0.28 20.53
C VAL A 105 9.05 -1.21 20.20
N LEU A 106 10.17 -1.92 20.00
CA LEU A 106 10.16 -3.34 19.63
C LEU A 106 9.61 -4.26 20.73
N PRO A 107 9.90 -4.04 22.03
CA PRO A 107 9.34 -4.89 23.08
C PRO A 107 7.82 -4.78 23.19
N ALA A 108 7.27 -3.58 22.99
CA ALA A 108 5.83 -3.33 23.08
C ALA A 108 5.07 -3.70 21.81
N PHE A 109 5.64 -3.41 20.63
CA PHE A 109 4.89 -3.47 19.37
C PHE A 109 5.50 -4.38 18.32
N GLY A 110 6.73 -4.87 18.51
CA GLY A 110 7.50 -5.56 17.47
C GLY A 110 6.88 -6.86 16.96
N GLN A 111 6.04 -7.53 17.76
CA GLN A 111 5.33 -8.75 17.36
C GLN A 111 3.97 -8.50 16.71
N LEU A 112 3.47 -7.26 16.72
CA LEU A 112 2.21 -6.92 16.07
C LEU A 112 2.36 -6.94 14.54
N THR A 113 1.30 -7.34 13.86
CA THR A 113 1.17 -7.24 12.40
C THR A 113 0.41 -5.97 12.01
N LEU A 114 0.66 -5.46 10.80
CA LEU A 114 0.14 -4.19 10.29
C LEU A 114 -1.35 -4.18 9.89
#